data_AF-A0A5D2EMG0-F1
#
_entry.id   AF-A0A5D2EMG0-F1
#
_cell.length_a   1.000
_cell.length_b   1.000
_cell.length_c   1.000
_cell.angle_alpha   90.00
_cell.angle_beta   90.00
_cell.angle_gamma   90.00
#
_symmetry.space_group_name_H-M   'P 1'
#
loop_
_entity.id
_entity.type
_entity.pdbx_description
1 polymer ?
#
loop_
_entity_poly.entity_id
_entity_poly.type
_entity_poly.pdbx_seq_one_letter_code
_entity_poly.pdbx_strand_id
1 'polypeptide(L)'
;MTCHILLRKNTNELLWLACVSLADQFVHERLTDERYEAGVMELQQHINSLGNLDVVTSVTLKDGTKVRAPDSSRIAYEEEPRLMLLREWNLFDSMLCSSYIAPKLKTWSDNGMKKLKLLLARMGFALVDCQQKFQYMNYEVKQKMKDQFEQILPEYGLNDFYYKSFLRHHGYTSRVSAADMVYGVTALLESFVQSDGFCALKQFGMAYDALSLSNLDKLKAGMEQAIKIQRAILRQGSAAITKSGCIRSGRKFRWVKVEDSVDTKLLGHPQALTKFCYFLMDALKEKGARLKPLLCACMSEEATKVLIVGVCGKPCLGALQGNAFGLAFRNAAEETGAEYFHELFESSWIVLDAGAINSFMVRLTEKL
;
A
#
# COMPACT_ATOMS: atom_id res chain seq x y z
N MET A 1 19.32 11.44 -6.39
CA MET A 1 18.89 12.24 -7.55
C MET A 1 20.02 13.07 -8.20
N THR A 2 21.30 12.83 -7.91
CA THR A 2 22.44 13.57 -8.50
C THR A 2 22.83 13.12 -9.92
N CYS A 3 22.33 11.98 -10.40
CA CYS A 3 22.60 11.50 -11.77
C CYS A 3 21.71 12.17 -12.85
N HIS A 4 20.68 12.93 -12.46
CA HIS A 4 19.68 13.50 -13.37
C HIS A 4 20.17 14.65 -14.25
N ILE A 5 21.18 15.41 -13.83
CA ILE A 5 21.63 16.62 -14.54
C ILE A 5 22.57 16.27 -15.72
N LEU A 6 23.21 15.10 -15.72
CA LEU A 6 24.33 14.82 -16.61
C LEU A 6 23.97 14.26 -18.00
N LEU A 7 22.77 13.69 -18.21
CA LEU A 7 22.50 12.89 -19.43
C LEU A 7 21.47 13.48 -20.41
N ARG A 8 20.75 14.56 -20.10
CA ARG A 8 19.73 15.21 -20.99
C ARG A 8 18.73 14.25 -21.68
N LYS A 9 18.53 13.03 -21.18
CA LYS A 9 17.53 12.07 -21.67
C LYS A 9 16.27 12.16 -20.80
N ASN A 10 15.59 13.29 -20.85
CA ASN A 10 14.36 13.52 -20.09
C ASN A 10 13.15 13.06 -20.92
N THR A 11 12.70 11.83 -20.69
CA THR A 11 11.43 11.33 -21.25
C THR A 11 10.33 11.42 -20.19
N ASN A 12 9.09 11.66 -20.63
CA ASN A 12 7.92 11.65 -19.75
C ASN A 12 7.77 10.31 -18.99
N GLU A 13 8.26 9.21 -19.55
CA GLU A 13 8.28 7.89 -18.89
C GLU A 13 9.16 7.88 -17.64
N LEU A 14 10.39 8.39 -17.71
CA LEU A 14 11.30 8.39 -16.56
C LEU A 14 10.77 9.28 -15.43
N LEU A 15 10.15 10.41 -15.79
CA LEU A 15 9.52 11.31 -14.83
C LEU A 15 8.30 10.66 -14.17
N TRP A 16 7.51 9.91 -14.94
CA TRP A 16 6.41 9.12 -14.39
C TRP A 16 6.90 8.06 -13.42
N LEU A 17 7.95 7.30 -13.79
CA LEU A 17 8.52 6.28 -12.91
C LEU A 17 9.10 6.90 -11.61
N ALA A 18 9.60 8.14 -11.67
CA ALA A 18 9.99 8.88 -10.47
C ALA A 18 8.79 9.26 -9.58
N CYS A 19 7.65 9.62 -10.18
CA CYS A 19 6.41 9.86 -9.43
C CYS A 19 5.90 8.58 -8.76
N VAL A 20 5.94 7.46 -9.48
CA VAL A 20 5.54 6.13 -8.98
C VAL A 20 6.46 5.67 -7.85
N SER A 21 7.78 5.88 -7.96
CA SER A 21 8.72 5.50 -6.90
C SER A 21 8.56 6.34 -5.64
N LEU A 22 8.30 7.65 -5.78
CA LEU A 22 7.98 8.50 -4.63
C LEU A 22 6.67 8.06 -3.96
N ALA A 23 5.65 7.73 -4.76
CA ALA A 23 4.39 7.18 -4.26
C ALA A 23 4.58 5.82 -3.57
N ASP A 24 5.47 4.96 -4.07
CA ASP A 24 5.80 3.66 -3.44
C ASP A 24 6.32 3.85 -2.02
N GLN A 25 7.26 4.78 -1.85
CA GLN A 25 7.83 5.07 -0.54
C GLN A 25 6.80 5.66 0.43
N PHE A 26 5.83 6.43 -0.07
CA PHE A 26 4.76 7.00 0.74
C PHE A 26 3.69 5.98 1.13
N VAL A 27 3.14 5.25 0.14
CA VAL A 27 2.10 4.24 0.34
C VAL A 27 2.55 3.11 1.26
N HIS A 28 3.83 2.76 1.22
CA HIS A 28 4.42 1.75 2.10
C HIS A 28 4.94 2.32 3.42
N GLU A 29 4.59 3.56 3.77
CA GLU A 29 4.93 4.20 5.04
C GLU A 29 6.44 4.21 5.30
N ARG A 30 7.25 4.43 4.24
CA ARG A 30 8.72 4.51 4.31
C ARG A 30 9.23 5.94 4.41
N LEU A 31 8.37 6.91 4.10
CA LEU A 31 8.64 8.34 4.21
C LEU A 31 7.70 8.99 5.21
N THR A 32 8.16 10.07 5.83
CA THR A 32 7.26 10.99 6.53
C THR A 32 6.49 11.86 5.55
N ASP A 33 5.36 12.41 6.00
CA ASP A 33 4.54 13.31 5.20
C ASP A 33 5.38 14.52 4.70
N GLU A 34 6.26 15.09 5.53
CA GLU A 34 7.07 16.26 5.13
C GLU A 34 8.08 15.94 4.02
N ARG A 35 8.67 14.74 4.05
CA ARG A 35 9.61 14.30 2.99
C ARG A 35 8.88 13.99 1.70
N TYR A 36 7.70 13.41 1.80
CA TYR A 36 6.86 13.16 0.66
C TYR A 36 6.46 14.48 -0.01
N GLU A 37 5.96 15.45 0.76
CA GLU A 37 5.59 16.78 0.24
C GLU A 37 6.77 17.49 -0.43
N ALA A 38 7.96 17.45 0.16
CA ALA A 38 9.16 18.03 -0.45
C ALA A 38 9.49 17.36 -1.80
N GLY A 39 9.41 16.03 -1.88
CA GLY A 39 9.63 15.28 -3.12
C GLY A 39 8.57 15.58 -4.18
N VAL A 40 7.30 15.72 -3.77
CA VAL A 40 6.20 16.10 -4.66
C VAL A 40 6.43 17.48 -5.26
N MET A 41 6.86 18.46 -4.43
CA MET A 41 7.18 19.81 -4.91
C MET A 41 8.32 19.82 -5.93
N GLU A 42 9.40 19.06 -5.68
CA GLU A 42 10.52 18.93 -6.60
C GLU A 42 10.07 18.32 -7.95
N LEU A 43 9.35 17.21 -7.92
CA LEU A 43 8.83 16.56 -9.13
C LEU A 43 7.83 17.45 -9.88
N GLN A 44 6.97 18.18 -9.17
CA GLN A 44 6.03 19.13 -9.78
C GLN A 44 6.78 20.24 -10.53
N GLN A 45 7.85 20.79 -9.94
CA GLN A 45 8.69 21.78 -10.61
C GLN A 45 9.35 21.22 -11.87
N HIS A 46 9.82 19.97 -11.83
CA HIS A 46 10.37 19.30 -13.01
C HIS A 46 9.32 19.06 -14.10
N ILE A 47 8.12 18.59 -13.74
CA ILE A 47 7.00 18.40 -14.67
C ILE A 47 6.62 19.71 -15.35
N ASN A 48 6.53 20.80 -14.57
CA ASN A 48 6.20 22.12 -15.11
C ASN A 48 7.30 22.68 -16.03
N SER A 49 8.57 22.54 -15.62
CA SER A 49 9.72 23.08 -16.37
C SER A 49 10.02 22.33 -17.66
N LEU A 50 9.81 21.01 -17.69
CA LEU A 50 9.94 20.19 -18.90
C LEU A 50 8.85 20.47 -19.93
N GLY A 51 7.88 21.32 -19.58
CA GLY A 51 6.78 21.61 -20.45
C GLY A 51 6.00 20.33 -20.67
N ASN A 52 5.25 19.93 -19.65
CA ASN A 52 4.01 19.17 -19.74
C ASN A 52 2.98 19.77 -20.74
N LEU A 53 3.42 20.69 -21.62
CA LEU A 53 2.88 21.00 -22.92
C LEU A 53 2.30 19.69 -23.44
N ASP A 54 0.98 19.55 -23.38
CA ASP A 54 0.12 20.02 -24.46
C ASP A 54 0.89 20.35 -25.75
N VAL A 55 1.86 19.52 -26.15
CA VAL A 55 2.00 19.08 -27.52
C VAL A 55 0.74 18.26 -27.73
N VAL A 56 -0.38 18.97 -27.78
CA VAL A 56 -1.56 18.53 -28.48
C VAL A 56 -1.00 18.30 -29.87
N THR A 57 -0.61 17.07 -30.17
CA THR A 57 -0.27 16.68 -31.52
C THR A 57 -1.60 16.79 -32.25
N SER A 58 -1.99 17.99 -32.66
CA SER A 58 -3.23 18.19 -33.37
C SER A 58 -2.99 17.61 -34.76
N VAL A 59 -3.57 16.45 -35.04
CA VAL A 59 -3.59 15.91 -36.39
C VAL A 59 -4.64 16.70 -37.14
N THR A 60 -4.20 17.48 -38.12
CA THR A 60 -5.11 18.11 -39.07
C THR A 60 -5.54 17.03 -40.05
N LEU A 61 -6.81 16.64 -39.99
CA LEU A 61 -7.41 15.73 -40.96
C LEU A 61 -7.43 16.38 -42.36
N LYS A 62 -7.63 15.59 -43.42
CA LYS A 62 -7.61 16.07 -44.82
C LYS A 62 -8.66 17.16 -45.12
N ASP A 63 -9.66 17.32 -44.26
CA ASP A 63 -10.73 18.32 -44.32
C ASP A 63 -10.41 19.62 -43.56
N GLY A 64 -9.23 19.71 -42.92
CA GLY A 64 -8.84 20.87 -42.10
C GLY A 64 -9.22 20.79 -40.62
N THR A 65 -9.92 19.73 -40.19
CA THR A 65 -10.31 19.54 -38.78
C THR A 65 -9.08 19.18 -37.94
N LYS A 66 -8.78 20.00 -36.92
CA LYS A 66 -7.71 19.72 -35.96
C LYS A 66 -8.22 18.78 -34.86
N VAL A 67 -7.77 17.52 -34.88
CA VAL A 67 -8.11 16.52 -33.86
C VAL A 67 -6.92 16.32 -32.92
N ARG A 68 -7.15 16.26 -31.61
CA ARG A 68 -6.08 15.92 -30.65
C ARG A 68 -5.59 14.49 -30.89
N ALA A 69 -4.30 14.29 -31.11
CA ALA A 69 -3.72 12.96 -31.25
C ALA A 69 -3.89 12.15 -29.96
N PRO A 70 -4.13 10.83 -30.06
CA PRO A 70 -4.27 9.93 -28.92
C PRO A 70 -2.97 9.73 -28.12
N ASP A 71 -1.80 9.89 -28.73
CA ASP A 71 -0.53 9.40 -28.18
C ASP A 71 0.13 10.33 -27.15
N SER A 72 -0.55 11.40 -26.72
CA SER A 72 -0.02 12.30 -25.69
C SER A 72 -0.20 11.70 -24.29
N SER A 73 0.86 11.08 -23.76
CA SER A 73 0.95 10.76 -22.33
C SER A 73 1.24 12.04 -21.53
N ARG A 74 0.34 12.42 -20.61
CA ARG A 74 0.48 13.61 -19.74
C ARG A 74 0.50 13.21 -18.28
N ILE A 75 1.34 13.87 -17.47
CA ILE A 75 1.36 13.68 -16.01
C ILE A 75 0.69 14.88 -15.36
N ALA A 76 -0.53 14.75 -14.85
CA ALA A 76 -1.18 15.80 -14.08
C ALA A 76 -0.77 15.72 -12.60
N TYR A 77 -0.70 16.87 -11.96
CA TYR A 77 -0.64 17.00 -10.51
C TYR A 77 -2.07 17.10 -9.98
N GLU A 78 -2.46 16.23 -9.05
CA GLU A 78 -3.81 16.19 -8.48
C GLU A 78 -3.76 15.85 -6.99
N GLU A 79 -4.81 16.22 -6.25
CA GLU A 79 -5.01 15.74 -4.88
C GLU A 79 -5.79 14.43 -4.91
N GLU A 80 -5.25 13.40 -4.27
CA GLU A 80 -5.87 12.09 -4.19
C GLU A 80 -6.35 11.79 -2.75
N PRO A 81 -7.51 11.13 -2.60
CA PRO A 81 -7.95 10.68 -1.30
C PRO A 81 -7.06 9.52 -0.82
N ARG A 82 -6.86 9.37 0.49
CA ARG A 82 -6.20 8.22 1.13
C ARG A 82 -7.09 6.96 1.08
N LEU A 83 -7.51 6.59 -0.12
CA LEU A 83 -8.36 5.46 -0.46
C LEU A 83 -7.65 4.57 -1.48
N MET A 84 -7.43 3.32 -1.11
CA MET A 84 -6.76 2.36 -1.99
C MET A 84 -7.68 1.99 -3.16
N LEU A 85 -7.17 2.16 -4.38
CA LEU A 85 -7.77 1.65 -5.62
C LEU A 85 -9.24 2.06 -5.83
N LEU A 86 -9.60 3.28 -5.42
CA LEU A 86 -10.97 3.78 -5.48
C LEU A 86 -11.59 3.59 -6.88
N ARG A 87 -10.82 3.88 -7.94
CA ARG A 87 -11.27 3.81 -9.34
C ARG A 87 -11.49 2.39 -9.84
N GLU A 88 -10.83 1.39 -9.26
CA GLU A 88 -10.97 -0.04 -9.63
C GLU A 88 -11.90 -0.80 -8.69
N TRP A 89 -12.36 -0.15 -7.63
CA TRP A 89 -13.19 -0.74 -6.59
C TRP A 89 -14.53 0.00 -6.47
N ASN A 90 -15.08 0.06 -5.27
CA ASN A 90 -16.24 0.88 -4.92
C ASN A 90 -15.89 1.74 -3.71
N LEU A 91 -16.63 2.84 -3.52
CA LEU A 91 -16.33 3.79 -2.45
C LEU A 91 -16.44 3.14 -1.07
N PHE A 92 -17.49 2.35 -0.85
CA PHE A 92 -17.78 1.73 0.43
C PHE A 92 -16.65 0.81 0.90
N ASP A 93 -16.26 -0.15 0.07
CA ASP A 93 -15.22 -1.13 0.37
C ASP A 93 -13.84 -0.48 0.45
N SER A 94 -13.56 0.51 -0.41
CA SER A 94 -12.29 1.24 -0.36
C SER A 94 -12.15 2.00 0.97
N MET A 95 -13.22 2.65 1.45
CA MET A 95 -13.24 3.25 2.79
C MET A 95 -13.17 2.21 3.91
N LEU A 96 -13.87 1.09 3.75
CA LEU A 96 -13.91 0.01 4.73
C LEU A 96 -12.52 -0.59 4.99
N CYS A 97 -11.76 -0.75 3.91
CA CYS A 97 -10.47 -1.44 3.90
C CYS A 97 -9.28 -0.48 3.96
N SER A 98 -9.45 0.84 3.77
CA SER A 98 -8.35 1.80 3.80
C SER A 98 -7.64 1.79 5.15
N SER A 99 -6.32 1.67 5.14
CA SER A 99 -5.47 1.72 6.34
C SER A 99 -5.59 3.04 7.10
N TYR A 100 -6.07 4.12 6.47
CA TYR A 100 -6.30 5.41 7.12
C TYR A 100 -7.64 5.46 7.86
N ILE A 101 -8.72 5.01 7.20
CA ILE A 101 -10.09 5.09 7.76
C ILE A 101 -10.37 3.95 8.74
N ALA A 102 -9.96 2.73 8.40
CA ALA A 102 -10.34 1.55 9.14
C ALA A 102 -9.94 1.61 10.63
N PRO A 103 -8.70 2.03 10.99
CA PRO A 103 -8.31 2.29 12.38
C PRO A 103 -9.18 3.32 13.11
N LYS A 104 -9.42 4.48 12.49
CA LYS A 104 -10.15 5.60 13.10
C LYS A 104 -11.61 5.27 13.37
N LEU A 105 -12.29 4.68 12.39
CA LEU A 105 -13.71 4.31 12.50
C LEU A 105 -13.92 2.92 13.12
N LYS A 106 -12.86 2.14 13.32
CA LYS A 106 -12.88 0.77 13.85
C LYS A 106 -13.78 -0.14 13.01
N THR A 107 -13.60 -0.07 11.69
CA THR A 107 -14.48 -0.72 10.68
C THR A 107 -14.51 -2.25 10.77
N TRP A 108 -13.55 -2.86 11.49
CA TRP A 108 -13.56 -4.28 11.84
C TRP A 108 -14.66 -4.69 12.84
N SER A 109 -15.40 -3.73 13.41
CA SER A 109 -16.50 -3.99 14.34
C SER A 109 -17.85 -3.62 13.72
N ASP A 110 -18.92 -4.28 14.15
CA ASP A 110 -20.29 -3.93 13.71
C ASP A 110 -20.65 -2.48 13.99
N ASN A 111 -20.17 -1.94 15.11
CA ASN A 111 -20.37 -0.53 15.45
C ASN A 111 -19.59 0.39 14.50
N GLY A 112 -18.35 0.06 14.16
CA GLY A 112 -17.58 0.82 13.17
C GLY A 112 -18.18 0.77 11.78
N MET A 113 -18.72 -0.39 11.38
CA MET A 113 -19.48 -0.56 10.14
C MET A 113 -20.73 0.35 10.11
N LYS A 114 -21.49 0.40 11.22
CA LYS A 114 -22.62 1.32 11.36
C LYS A 114 -22.19 2.78 11.29
N LYS A 115 -21.05 3.14 11.91
CA LYS A 115 -20.48 4.50 11.82
C LYS A 115 -20.10 4.87 10.40
N LEU A 116 -19.48 3.97 9.63
CA LEU A 116 -19.13 4.21 8.23
C LEU A 116 -20.39 4.42 7.37
N LYS A 117 -21.42 3.59 7.56
CA LYS A 117 -22.71 3.78 6.86
C LYS A 117 -23.38 5.10 7.22
N LEU A 118 -23.36 5.48 8.51
CA LEU A 118 -23.89 6.76 8.98
C LEU A 118 -23.09 7.93 8.40
N LEU A 119 -21.77 7.83 8.31
CA LEU A 119 -20.90 8.83 7.72
C LEU A 119 -21.28 9.11 6.26
N LEU A 120 -21.44 8.05 5.45
CA LEU A 120 -21.89 8.16 4.06
C LEU A 120 -23.28 8.78 3.96
N ALA A 121 -24.20 8.38 4.85
CA ALA A 121 -25.54 8.95 4.89
C ALA A 121 -25.53 10.46 5.25
N ARG A 122 -24.65 10.89 6.16
CA ARG A 122 -24.48 12.32 6.52
C ARG A 122 -23.97 13.15 5.35
N MET A 123 -23.16 12.57 4.47
CA MET A 123 -22.68 13.20 3.23
C MET A 123 -23.73 13.22 2.11
N GLY A 124 -24.91 12.63 2.35
CA GLY A 124 -25.96 12.49 1.35
C GLY A 124 -25.66 11.44 0.28
N PHE A 125 -24.75 10.50 0.55
CA PHE A 125 -24.40 9.45 -0.41
C PHE A 125 -25.25 8.22 -0.17
N ALA A 126 -26.06 7.85 -1.18
CA ALA A 126 -26.87 6.64 -1.12
C ALA A 126 -25.96 5.41 -1.03
N LEU A 127 -26.26 4.49 -0.11
CA LEU A 127 -25.42 3.32 0.12
C LEU A 127 -25.28 2.44 -1.15
N VAL A 128 -26.35 2.33 -1.93
CA VAL A 128 -26.36 1.63 -3.21
C VAL A 128 -25.36 2.22 -4.21
N ASP A 129 -25.24 3.55 -4.28
CA ASP A 129 -24.26 4.21 -5.13
C ASP A 129 -22.84 3.95 -4.63
N CYS A 130 -22.63 3.98 -3.31
CA CYS A 130 -21.30 3.73 -2.71
C CYS A 130 -20.83 2.28 -2.90
N GLN A 131 -21.74 1.33 -3.08
CA GLN A 131 -21.44 -0.09 -3.29
C GLN A 131 -21.28 -0.45 -4.78
N GLN A 132 -21.75 0.42 -5.69
CA GLN A 132 -21.48 0.28 -7.11
C GLN A 132 -20.00 0.57 -7.42
N LYS A 133 -19.46 -0.05 -8.47
CA LYS A 133 -18.11 0.28 -8.95
C LYS A 133 -17.99 1.79 -9.14
N PHE A 134 -16.92 2.38 -8.63
CA PHE A 134 -16.74 3.83 -8.61
C PHE A 134 -16.87 4.43 -10.01
N GLN A 135 -16.40 3.75 -11.05
CA GLN A 135 -16.54 4.19 -12.45
C GLN A 135 -17.99 4.48 -12.85
N TYR A 136 -18.94 3.69 -12.35
CA TYR A 136 -20.37 3.80 -12.67
C TYR A 136 -21.19 4.54 -11.61
N MET A 137 -20.59 4.88 -10.47
CA MET A 137 -21.24 5.66 -9.40
C MET A 137 -21.73 7.01 -9.94
N ASN A 138 -22.88 7.47 -9.43
CA ASN A 138 -23.55 8.70 -9.82
C ASN A 138 -22.58 9.90 -9.90
N TYR A 139 -22.61 10.61 -11.02
CA TYR A 139 -21.75 11.75 -11.28
C TYR A 139 -21.93 12.90 -10.28
N GLU A 140 -23.17 13.19 -9.86
CA GLU A 140 -23.44 14.24 -8.88
C GLU A 140 -22.79 13.94 -7.52
N VAL A 141 -22.78 12.67 -7.13
CA VAL A 141 -22.12 12.22 -5.90
C VAL A 141 -20.61 12.41 -6.01
N LYS A 142 -20.02 12.06 -7.16
CA LYS A 142 -18.58 12.29 -7.41
C LYS A 142 -18.19 13.76 -7.35
N GLN A 143 -19.03 14.65 -7.89
CA GLN A 143 -18.77 16.10 -7.86
C GLN A 143 -18.75 16.65 -6.44
N LYS A 144 -19.69 16.23 -5.60
CA LYS A 144 -19.79 16.70 -4.20
C LYS A 144 -18.81 15.98 -3.26
N MET A 145 -18.18 14.90 -3.71
CA MET A 145 -17.42 13.99 -2.85
C MET A 145 -16.29 14.67 -2.09
N LYS A 146 -15.49 15.49 -2.78
CA LYS A 146 -14.35 16.18 -2.19
C LYS A 146 -14.80 17.16 -1.10
N ASP A 147 -15.73 18.05 -1.43
CA ASP A 147 -16.27 19.04 -0.50
C ASP A 147 -16.89 18.38 0.74
N GLN A 148 -17.65 17.30 0.56
CA GLN A 148 -18.26 16.56 1.67
C GLN A 148 -17.22 15.86 2.56
N PHE A 149 -16.15 15.33 1.97
CA PHE A 149 -15.07 14.72 2.74
C PHE A 149 -14.30 15.76 3.55
N GLU A 150 -13.94 16.89 2.94
CA GLU A 150 -13.23 17.99 3.63
C GLU A 150 -14.08 18.58 4.76
N GLN A 151 -15.41 18.65 4.60
CA GLN A 151 -16.31 19.17 5.61
C GLN A 151 -16.54 18.19 6.78
N ILE A 152 -16.78 16.90 6.50
CA ILE A 152 -17.33 15.96 7.50
C ILE A 152 -16.26 15.06 8.12
N LEU A 153 -15.23 14.65 7.37
CA LEU A 153 -14.20 13.72 7.88
C LEU A 153 -13.40 14.27 9.08
N PRO A 154 -13.09 15.58 9.18
CA PRO A 154 -12.39 16.12 10.35
C PRO A 154 -13.11 15.88 11.68
N GLU A 155 -14.45 15.84 11.69
CA GLU A 155 -15.23 15.52 12.90
C GLU A 155 -14.94 14.11 13.45
N TYR A 156 -14.38 13.23 12.63
CA TYR A 156 -14.01 11.85 12.96
C TYR A 156 -12.49 11.68 13.17
N GLY A 157 -11.73 12.79 13.18
CA GLY A 157 -10.27 12.78 13.31
C GLY A 157 -9.55 12.30 12.05
N LEU A 158 -10.18 12.44 10.88
CA LEU A 158 -9.65 12.12 9.56
C LEU A 158 -9.31 13.43 8.81
N ASN A 159 -8.37 14.21 9.37
CA ASN A 159 -8.07 15.56 8.91
C ASN A 159 -7.27 15.59 7.59
N ASP A 160 -6.30 14.69 7.44
CA ASP A 160 -5.33 14.68 6.34
C ASP A 160 -5.76 13.67 5.27
N PHE A 161 -7.03 13.73 4.89
CA PHE A 161 -7.63 12.71 4.02
C PHE A 161 -7.18 12.80 2.57
N TYR A 162 -6.89 14.02 2.09
CA TYR A 162 -6.34 14.25 0.75
C TYR A 162 -4.83 14.47 0.84
N TYR A 163 -4.10 13.93 -0.11
CA TYR A 163 -2.67 14.16 -0.27
C TYR A 163 -2.34 14.52 -1.72
N LYS A 164 -1.29 15.31 -1.89
CA LYS A 164 -0.82 15.74 -3.20
C LYS A 164 -0.18 14.56 -3.92
N SER A 165 -0.59 14.27 -5.14
CA SER A 165 -0.09 13.14 -5.92
C SER A 165 -0.04 13.43 -7.41
N PHE A 166 0.19 12.38 -8.20
CA PHE A 166 0.34 12.45 -9.65
C PHE A 166 -0.61 11.48 -10.34
N LEU A 167 -1.23 11.96 -11.42
CA LEU A 167 -2.12 11.19 -12.27
C LEU A 167 -1.54 11.16 -13.69
N ARG A 168 -1.40 9.96 -14.27
CA ARG A 168 -1.00 9.82 -15.66
C ARG A 168 -2.20 9.61 -16.56
N HIS A 169 -2.32 10.46 -17.57
CA HIS A 169 -3.28 10.31 -18.66
C HIS A 169 -2.59 9.65 -19.85
N HIS A 170 -3.25 8.69 -20.47
CA HIS A 170 -2.79 8.02 -21.68
C HIS A 170 -3.97 7.70 -22.60
N GLY A 171 -3.85 8.03 -23.87
CA GLY A 171 -4.97 7.94 -24.79
C GLY A 171 -6.13 8.87 -24.39
N TYR A 172 -7.34 8.48 -24.76
CA TYR A 172 -8.54 9.27 -24.48
C TYR A 172 -9.16 9.00 -23.11
N THR A 173 -9.01 7.79 -22.58
CA THR A 173 -9.78 7.32 -21.42
C THR A 173 -8.93 6.78 -20.28
N SER A 174 -7.71 6.32 -20.55
CA SER A 174 -6.91 5.66 -19.52
C SER A 174 -6.27 6.69 -18.62
N ARG A 175 -6.57 6.58 -17.32
CA ARG A 175 -6.01 7.42 -16.26
C ARG A 175 -5.59 6.52 -15.13
N VAL A 176 -4.34 6.64 -14.69
CA VAL A 176 -3.77 5.80 -13.64
C VAL A 176 -3.05 6.71 -12.67
N SER A 177 -3.38 6.62 -11.38
CA SER A 177 -2.65 7.38 -10.38
C SER A 177 -1.36 6.68 -9.98
N ALA A 178 -0.41 7.46 -9.48
CA ALA A 178 0.87 6.91 -9.04
C ALA A 178 0.64 5.84 -7.95
N ALA A 179 -0.27 6.08 -7.01
CA ALA A 179 -0.62 5.13 -5.96
C ALA A 179 -1.31 3.87 -6.52
N ASP A 180 -2.28 4.02 -7.42
CA ASP A 180 -2.96 2.87 -8.06
C ASP A 180 -1.95 1.98 -8.81
N MET A 181 -0.98 2.59 -9.51
CA MET A 181 0.11 1.87 -10.16
C MET A 181 0.99 1.11 -9.16
N VAL A 182 1.39 1.76 -8.06
CA VAL A 182 2.15 1.12 -6.98
C VAL A 182 1.40 -0.09 -6.45
N TYR A 183 0.14 0.06 -6.05
CA TYR A 183 -0.64 -1.05 -5.51
C TYR A 183 -0.71 -2.24 -6.48
N GLY A 184 -0.96 -1.97 -7.77
CA GLY A 184 -1.03 -3.01 -8.78
C GLY A 184 0.31 -3.72 -9.02
N VAL A 185 1.38 -2.96 -9.22
CA VAL A 185 2.73 -3.51 -9.48
C VAL A 185 3.27 -4.24 -8.26
N THR A 186 3.12 -3.68 -7.06
CA THR A 186 3.53 -4.33 -5.82
C THR A 186 2.77 -5.65 -5.62
N ALA A 187 1.46 -5.70 -5.88
CA ALA A 187 0.71 -6.95 -5.72
C ALA A 187 1.12 -8.06 -6.71
N LEU A 188 1.62 -7.70 -7.91
CA LEU A 188 2.21 -8.66 -8.85
C LEU A 188 3.53 -9.23 -8.33
N LEU A 189 4.33 -8.42 -7.64
CA LEU A 189 5.55 -8.86 -6.95
C LEU A 189 5.21 -9.69 -5.69
N GLU A 190 4.13 -9.35 -4.98
CA GLU A 190 3.67 -10.02 -3.75
C GLU A 190 2.95 -11.35 -4.02
N SER A 191 3.02 -11.90 -5.23
CA SER A 191 2.40 -13.20 -5.51
C SER A 191 3.26 -14.33 -4.93
N PHE A 192 2.59 -15.34 -4.37
CA PHE A 192 3.21 -16.39 -3.56
C PHE A 192 4.44 -17.02 -4.25
N VAL A 193 5.53 -17.18 -3.49
CA VAL A 193 6.72 -17.91 -3.96
C VAL A 193 6.36 -19.38 -4.05
N GLN A 194 6.07 -19.87 -5.25
CA GLN A 194 6.17 -21.30 -5.51
C GLN A 194 7.64 -21.69 -5.38
N SER A 195 7.91 -22.84 -4.77
CA SER A 195 9.22 -23.42 -4.42
C SER A 195 10.29 -23.37 -5.52
N ASP A 196 9.89 -23.17 -6.77
CA ASP A 196 10.76 -23.11 -7.91
C ASP A 196 11.22 -21.65 -8.12
N GLY A 197 12.48 -21.33 -7.80
CA GLY A 197 13.06 -19.97 -7.90
C GLY A 197 12.90 -19.26 -9.25
N PHE A 198 12.48 -19.96 -10.31
CA PHE A 198 12.00 -19.38 -11.58
C PHE A 198 10.75 -18.51 -11.43
N CYS A 199 9.98 -18.68 -10.35
CA CYS A 199 8.74 -17.94 -10.11
C CYS A 199 8.99 -16.45 -9.83
N ALA A 200 10.01 -16.11 -9.03
CA ALA A 200 10.32 -14.73 -8.67
C ALA A 200 10.75 -13.88 -9.88
N LEU A 201 11.56 -14.45 -10.79
CA LEU A 201 11.98 -13.77 -12.02
C LEU A 201 10.79 -13.52 -12.95
N LYS A 202 9.87 -14.49 -13.07
CA LYS A 202 8.64 -14.34 -13.86
C LYS A 202 7.74 -13.25 -13.29
N GLN A 203 7.55 -13.22 -11.98
CA GLN A 203 6.77 -12.19 -11.28
C GLN A 203 7.38 -10.80 -11.48
N PHE A 204 8.70 -10.70 -11.35
CA PHE A 204 9.43 -9.46 -11.63
C PHE A 204 9.19 -8.98 -13.07
N GLY A 205 9.31 -9.88 -14.06
CA GLY A 205 9.02 -9.56 -15.46
C GLY A 205 7.58 -9.10 -15.68
N MET A 206 6.59 -9.77 -15.07
CA MET A 206 5.19 -9.37 -15.13
C MET A 206 4.93 -8.00 -14.51
N ALA A 207 5.53 -7.72 -13.36
CA ALA A 207 5.44 -6.43 -12.67
C ALA A 207 6.12 -5.30 -13.46
N TYR A 208 7.29 -5.59 -14.03
CA TYR A 208 8.01 -4.66 -14.90
C TYR A 208 7.19 -4.32 -16.16
N ASP A 209 6.61 -5.33 -16.81
CA ASP A 209 5.75 -5.13 -17.97
C ASP A 209 4.51 -4.29 -17.63
N ALA A 210 3.98 -4.40 -16.41
CA ALA A 210 2.80 -3.65 -15.94
C ALA A 210 3.09 -2.16 -15.68
N LEU A 211 4.36 -1.75 -15.56
CA LEU A 211 4.73 -0.33 -15.51
C LEU A 211 4.51 0.38 -16.87
N SER A 212 4.51 -0.38 -17.96
CA SER A 212 4.19 0.16 -19.28
C SER A 212 2.68 0.32 -19.46
N LEU A 213 2.26 1.52 -19.87
CA LEU A 213 0.86 1.79 -20.19
C LEU A 213 0.35 1.07 -21.45
N SER A 214 1.22 0.40 -22.21
CA SER A 214 0.80 -0.52 -23.27
C SER A 214 0.19 -1.81 -22.72
N ASN A 215 0.40 -2.12 -21.44
CA ASN A 215 0.02 -3.40 -20.81
C ASN A 215 -0.94 -3.21 -19.62
N LEU A 216 -1.98 -2.38 -19.80
CA LEU A 216 -2.93 -2.07 -18.72
C LEU A 216 -3.64 -3.30 -18.15
N ASP A 217 -3.81 -4.37 -18.93
CA ASP A 217 -4.45 -5.60 -18.45
C ASP A 217 -3.62 -6.28 -17.35
N LYS A 218 -2.29 -6.28 -17.48
CA LYS A 218 -1.38 -6.80 -16.44
C LYS A 218 -1.49 -5.95 -15.18
N LEU A 219 -1.49 -4.63 -15.33
CA LEU A 219 -1.66 -3.72 -14.21
C LEU A 219 -3.00 -3.93 -13.50
N LYS A 220 -4.09 -4.09 -14.26
CA LYS A 220 -5.43 -4.35 -13.73
C LYS A 220 -5.51 -5.66 -12.97
N ALA A 221 -4.91 -6.73 -13.49
CA ALA A 221 -4.79 -7.99 -12.76
C ALA A 221 -4.02 -7.82 -11.43
N GLY A 222 -2.97 -6.99 -11.43
CA GLY A 222 -2.26 -6.59 -10.22
C GLY A 222 -3.15 -5.83 -9.23
N MET A 223 -3.92 -4.84 -9.69
CA MET A 223 -4.84 -4.07 -8.85
C MET A 223 -5.92 -4.96 -8.23
N GLU A 224 -6.47 -5.92 -8.99
CA GLU A 224 -7.41 -6.91 -8.47
C GLU A 224 -6.76 -7.80 -7.39
N GLN A 225 -5.50 -8.19 -7.57
CA GLN A 225 -4.74 -8.93 -6.56
C GLN A 225 -4.50 -8.09 -5.30
N ALA A 226 -4.16 -6.81 -5.46
CA ALA A 226 -3.96 -5.88 -4.36
C ALA A 226 -5.23 -5.72 -3.51
N ILE A 227 -6.41 -5.66 -4.14
CA ILE A 227 -7.71 -5.65 -3.46
C ILE A 227 -7.91 -6.91 -2.61
N LYS A 228 -7.55 -8.09 -3.12
CA LYS A 228 -7.63 -9.36 -2.36
C LYS A 228 -6.72 -9.34 -1.14
N ILE A 229 -5.47 -8.89 -1.30
CA ILE A 229 -4.51 -8.76 -0.20
C ILE A 229 -5.05 -7.78 0.86
N GLN A 230 -5.55 -6.61 0.46
CA GLN A 230 -6.09 -5.63 1.41
C GLN A 230 -7.32 -6.15 2.17
N ARG A 231 -8.21 -6.90 1.50
CA ARG A 231 -9.33 -7.59 2.16
C ARG A 231 -8.86 -8.64 3.17
N ALA A 232 -7.80 -9.39 2.84
CA ALA A 232 -7.19 -10.35 3.77
C ALA A 232 -6.57 -9.66 4.99
N ILE A 233 -5.88 -8.53 4.80
CA ILE A 233 -5.35 -7.69 5.89
C ILE A 233 -6.48 -7.28 6.84
N LEU A 234 -7.59 -6.74 6.32
CA LEU A 234 -8.71 -6.32 7.16
C LEU A 234 -9.36 -7.52 7.88
N ARG A 235 -9.53 -8.66 7.20
CA ARG A 235 -10.18 -9.85 7.77
C ARG A 235 -9.35 -10.46 8.90
N GLN A 236 -8.07 -10.74 8.63
CA GLN A 236 -7.15 -11.27 9.64
C GLN A 236 -6.91 -10.27 10.75
N GLY A 237 -6.86 -8.97 10.41
CA GLY A 237 -6.66 -7.90 11.38
C GLY A 237 -7.85 -7.80 12.33
N SER A 238 -9.06 -7.82 11.79
CA SER A 238 -10.31 -7.91 12.55
C SER A 238 -10.32 -9.10 13.50
N ALA A 239 -9.99 -10.29 12.99
CA ALA A 239 -9.95 -11.51 13.81
C ALA A 239 -8.93 -11.38 14.96
N ALA A 240 -7.73 -10.87 14.68
CA ALA A 240 -6.69 -10.68 15.68
C ALA A 240 -7.04 -9.62 16.74
N ILE A 241 -7.76 -8.56 16.36
CA ILE A 241 -8.14 -7.45 17.26
C ILE A 241 -9.36 -7.78 18.13
N THR A 242 -10.30 -8.58 17.60
CA THR A 242 -11.57 -8.90 18.28
C THR A 242 -11.48 -10.17 19.12
N LYS A 243 -10.75 -11.20 18.67
CA LYS A 243 -10.58 -12.44 19.41
C LYS A 243 -9.52 -12.28 20.51
N SER A 244 -9.94 -12.46 21.75
CA SER A 244 -9.05 -12.41 22.91
C SER A 244 -7.93 -13.44 22.79
N GLY A 245 -6.70 -13.04 23.16
CA GLY A 245 -5.53 -13.92 23.16
C GLY A 245 -4.81 -14.10 21.83
N CYS A 246 -5.34 -13.59 20.70
CA CYS A 246 -4.66 -13.66 19.41
C CYS A 246 -3.39 -12.79 19.36
N ILE A 247 -3.46 -11.57 19.88
CA ILE A 247 -2.29 -10.69 20.01
C ILE A 247 -1.70 -10.87 21.40
N ARG A 248 -0.53 -11.49 21.48
CA ARG A 248 0.20 -11.69 22.73
C ARG A 248 1.10 -10.49 23.00
N SER A 249 0.80 -9.73 24.05
CA SER A 249 1.56 -8.54 24.41
C SER A 249 2.58 -8.85 25.50
N GLY A 250 3.86 -8.95 25.15
CA GLY A 250 4.98 -9.03 26.09
C GLY A 250 5.40 -7.65 26.63
N ARG A 251 6.46 -7.63 27.44
CA ARG A 251 7.03 -6.38 27.98
C ARG A 251 7.66 -5.53 26.87
N LYS A 252 8.47 -6.15 26.01
CA LYS A 252 9.28 -5.49 24.97
C LYS A 252 8.53 -5.31 23.64
N PHE A 253 7.83 -6.34 23.19
CA PHE A 253 7.10 -6.33 21.93
C PHE A 253 5.77 -7.11 22.03
N ARG A 254 4.93 -6.97 21.00
CA ARG A 254 3.72 -7.78 20.78
C ARG A 254 3.99 -8.79 19.68
N TRP A 255 3.33 -9.93 19.71
CA TRP A 255 3.35 -10.84 18.57
C TRP A 255 2.00 -11.45 18.24
N VAL A 256 1.84 -11.82 16.98
CA VAL A 256 0.65 -12.42 16.40
C VAL A 256 1.06 -13.49 15.38
N LYS A 257 0.27 -14.55 15.28
CA LYS A 257 0.44 -15.60 14.27
C LYS A 257 -0.79 -15.61 13.36
N VAL A 258 -0.55 -15.63 12.05
CA VAL A 258 -1.59 -15.83 11.03
C VAL A 258 -1.74 -17.33 10.81
N GLU A 259 -2.93 -17.87 11.09
CA GLU A 259 -3.21 -19.32 11.04
C GLU A 259 -4.23 -19.71 9.96
N ASP A 260 -4.91 -18.74 9.37
CA ASP A 260 -5.94 -19.00 8.35
C ASP A 260 -5.32 -19.43 7.01
N SER A 261 -5.63 -20.65 6.56
CA SER A 261 -5.00 -21.25 5.38
C SER A 261 -5.30 -20.53 4.06
N VAL A 262 -6.40 -19.75 3.98
CA VAL A 262 -6.76 -19.00 2.77
C VAL A 262 -5.98 -17.69 2.73
N ASP A 263 -6.02 -16.92 3.81
CA ASP A 263 -5.38 -15.62 3.88
C ASP A 263 -3.86 -15.72 4.02
N THR A 264 -3.33 -16.82 4.57
CA THR A 264 -1.89 -17.10 4.59
C THR A 264 -1.27 -17.10 3.19
N LYS A 265 -2.00 -17.51 2.14
CA LYS A 265 -1.49 -17.46 0.76
C LYS A 265 -1.33 -16.03 0.24
N LEU A 266 -2.13 -15.10 0.77
CA LEU A 266 -2.11 -13.68 0.39
C LEU A 266 -1.14 -12.88 1.26
N LEU A 267 -0.99 -13.27 2.54
CA LEU A 267 -0.13 -12.60 3.52
C LEU A 267 1.23 -13.28 3.70
N GLY A 268 1.49 -14.37 2.98
CA GLY A 268 2.74 -15.14 3.05
C GLY A 268 3.94 -14.49 2.35
N HIS A 269 3.75 -13.31 1.76
CA HIS A 269 4.84 -12.49 1.23
C HIS A 269 5.30 -11.44 2.27
N PRO A 270 6.62 -11.19 2.43
CA PRO A 270 7.14 -10.28 3.46
C PRO A 270 6.52 -8.87 3.45
N GLN A 271 6.34 -8.29 2.27
CA GLN A 271 5.74 -6.96 2.14
C GLN A 271 4.24 -6.94 2.49
N ALA A 272 3.49 -7.99 2.12
CA ALA A 272 2.08 -8.11 2.49
C ALA A 272 1.89 -8.29 3.99
N LEU A 273 2.75 -9.10 4.63
CA LEU A 273 2.77 -9.27 6.08
C LEU A 273 3.19 -8.00 6.82
N THR A 274 4.12 -7.21 6.24
CA THR A 274 4.51 -5.90 6.77
C THR A 274 3.32 -4.93 6.80
N LYS A 275 2.54 -4.84 5.71
CA LYS A 275 1.31 -4.04 5.65
C LYS A 275 0.30 -4.48 6.71
N PHE A 276 0.14 -5.79 6.90
CA PHE A 276 -0.70 -6.35 7.96
C PHE A 276 -0.25 -5.91 9.36
N CYS A 277 1.05 -5.95 9.65
CA CYS A 277 1.56 -5.52 10.96
C CYS A 277 1.32 -4.02 11.19
N TYR A 278 1.53 -3.15 10.19
CA TYR A 278 1.22 -1.72 10.33
C TYR A 278 -0.27 -1.46 10.59
N PHE A 279 -1.16 -2.16 9.87
CA PHE A 279 -2.59 -2.08 10.12
C PHE A 279 -2.95 -2.43 11.58
N LEU A 280 -2.37 -3.51 12.13
CA LEU A 280 -2.57 -3.89 13.52
C LEU A 280 -2.03 -2.85 14.50
N MET A 281 -0.86 -2.26 14.23
CA MET A 281 -0.28 -1.23 15.09
C MET A 281 -1.19 0.01 15.15
N ASP A 282 -1.68 0.48 14.00
CA ASP A 282 -2.58 1.63 13.92
C ASP A 282 -3.91 1.33 14.62
N ALA A 283 -4.47 0.13 14.41
CA ALA A 283 -5.70 -0.28 15.07
C ALA A 283 -5.57 -0.40 16.60
N LEU A 284 -4.45 -0.92 17.09
CA LEU A 284 -4.16 -1.00 18.53
C LEU A 284 -3.96 0.39 19.14
N LYS A 285 -3.29 1.30 18.42
CA LYS A 285 -3.14 2.71 18.83
C LYS A 285 -4.50 3.38 18.99
N GLU A 286 -5.42 3.21 18.05
CA GLU A 286 -6.80 3.75 18.12
C GLU A 286 -7.68 3.08 19.20
N LYS A 287 -7.27 1.91 19.70
CA LYS A 287 -7.85 1.29 20.91
C LYS A 287 -7.20 1.79 22.21
N GLY A 288 -6.28 2.74 22.15
CA GLY A 288 -5.58 3.31 23.30
C GLY A 288 -4.42 2.46 23.82
N ALA A 289 -3.96 1.47 23.05
CA ALA A 289 -2.80 0.67 23.44
C ALA A 289 -1.51 1.47 23.25
N ARG A 290 -0.56 1.31 24.18
CA ARG A 290 0.79 1.91 24.06
C ARG A 290 1.49 1.44 22.77
N LEU A 291 2.25 2.30 22.12
CA LEU A 291 3.08 1.88 20.99
C LEU A 291 4.12 0.85 21.48
N LYS A 292 4.16 -0.32 20.85
CA LYS A 292 5.19 -1.35 21.05
C LYS A 292 5.50 -1.96 19.69
N PRO A 293 6.75 -2.41 19.46
CA PRO A 293 7.09 -3.21 18.29
C PRO A 293 6.15 -4.41 18.17
N LEU A 294 5.81 -4.79 16.94
CA LEU A 294 4.93 -5.90 16.61
C LEU A 294 5.68 -6.90 15.73
N LEU A 295 5.57 -8.17 16.09
CA LEU A 295 6.08 -9.29 15.32
C LEU A 295 4.90 -10.10 14.78
N CYS A 296 4.91 -10.39 13.49
CA CYS A 296 3.91 -11.25 12.85
C CYS A 296 4.60 -12.49 12.30
N ALA A 297 4.03 -13.66 12.58
CA ALA A 297 4.46 -14.93 12.00
C ALA A 297 3.37 -15.45 11.06
N CYS A 298 3.75 -15.85 9.84
CA CYS A 298 2.85 -16.42 8.83
C CYS A 298 3.45 -17.72 8.32
N MET A 299 2.68 -18.82 8.40
CA MET A 299 3.16 -20.12 7.91
C MET A 299 3.31 -20.08 6.38
N SER A 300 4.36 -20.68 5.83
CA SER A 300 4.46 -20.86 4.38
C SER A 300 3.54 -21.99 3.90
N GLU A 301 3.25 -22.05 2.60
CA GLU A 301 2.48 -23.16 1.99
C GLU A 301 3.16 -24.51 2.20
N GLU A 302 4.49 -24.56 2.31
CA GLU A 302 5.25 -25.80 2.53
C GLU A 302 5.11 -26.39 3.95
N ALA A 303 4.36 -25.74 4.86
CA ALA A 303 4.10 -26.14 6.25
C ALA A 303 5.34 -26.37 7.14
N THR A 304 6.55 -26.34 6.59
CA THR A 304 7.84 -26.53 7.28
C THR A 304 8.50 -25.20 7.61
N LYS A 305 8.36 -24.19 6.75
CA LYS A 305 8.95 -22.85 6.92
C LYS A 305 7.90 -21.82 7.35
N VAL A 306 8.33 -20.84 8.13
CA VAL A 306 7.49 -19.75 8.64
C VAL A 306 8.18 -18.42 8.40
N LEU A 307 7.47 -17.51 7.75
CA LEU A 307 7.88 -16.14 7.56
C LEU A 307 7.59 -15.33 8.82
N ILE A 308 8.59 -14.62 9.30
CA ILE A 308 8.49 -13.72 10.45
C ILE A 308 8.87 -12.30 10.00
N VAL A 309 8.02 -11.34 10.34
CA VAL A 309 8.23 -9.92 10.07
C VAL A 309 8.12 -9.14 11.37
N GLY A 310 9.10 -8.27 11.64
CA GLY A 310 9.10 -7.39 12.82
C GLY A 310 9.03 -5.91 12.43
N VAL A 311 8.12 -5.15 13.03
CA VAL A 311 7.97 -3.71 12.79
C VAL A 311 7.98 -2.93 14.11
N CYS A 312 8.73 -1.82 14.18
CA CYS A 312 8.85 -1.00 15.39
C CYS A 312 7.90 0.21 15.43
N GLY A 313 7.36 0.60 14.28
CA GLY A 313 6.55 1.80 14.07
C GLY A 313 6.86 2.40 12.70
N LYS A 314 6.07 3.39 12.27
CA LYS A 314 6.33 4.12 11.02
C LYS A 314 7.64 4.92 11.17
N PRO A 315 8.51 4.98 10.16
CA PRO A 315 9.75 5.75 10.20
C PRO A 315 9.44 7.22 10.51
N CYS A 316 10.15 7.78 11.48
CA CYS A 316 10.08 9.21 11.79
C CYS A 316 11.35 9.90 11.28
N LEU A 317 11.19 11.14 10.81
CA LEU A 317 12.30 11.97 10.38
C LEU A 317 13.27 12.19 11.55
N GLY A 318 14.56 11.89 11.35
CA GLY A 318 15.58 12.05 12.38
C GLY A 318 15.50 11.03 13.51
N ALA A 319 14.76 9.92 13.33
CA ALA A 319 14.76 8.83 14.31
C ALA A 319 16.19 8.30 14.49
N LEU A 320 16.69 8.39 15.72
CA LEU A 320 18.02 7.93 16.11
C LEU A 320 18.17 6.40 16.01
N GLN A 321 17.05 5.68 15.99
CA GLN A 321 17.01 4.22 15.92
C GLN A 321 16.10 3.77 14.79
N GLY A 322 16.65 2.95 13.90
CA GLY A 322 15.90 2.21 12.89
C GLY A 322 15.18 1.00 13.49
N ASN A 323 14.79 0.05 12.62
CA ASN A 323 14.12 -1.16 13.04
C ASN A 323 15.06 -2.11 13.80
N ALA A 324 14.92 -2.19 15.13
CA ALA A 324 15.75 -3.01 16.01
C ALA A 324 15.64 -4.53 15.74
N PHE A 325 14.57 -4.99 15.09
CA PHE A 325 14.40 -6.41 14.78
C PHE A 325 15.47 -6.95 13.84
N GLY A 326 16.08 -6.10 12.99
CA GLY A 326 17.05 -6.57 12.00
C GLY A 326 18.25 -7.27 12.61
N LEU A 327 18.91 -6.59 13.57
CA LEU A 327 20.03 -7.17 14.30
C LEU A 327 19.58 -8.25 15.29
N ALA A 328 18.43 -8.06 15.93
CA ALA A 328 17.92 -9.00 16.92
C ALA A 328 17.54 -10.36 16.30
N PHE A 329 16.98 -10.37 15.09
CA PHE A 329 16.63 -11.60 14.36
C PHE A 329 17.87 -12.41 14.02
N ARG A 330 18.90 -11.77 13.43
CA ARG A 330 20.16 -12.46 13.10
C ARG A 330 20.80 -13.10 14.33
N ASN A 331 20.99 -12.30 15.39
CA ASN A 331 21.63 -12.77 16.61
C ASN A 331 20.84 -13.90 17.28
N ALA A 332 19.50 -13.80 17.32
CA ALA A 332 18.67 -14.85 17.89
C ALA A 332 18.71 -16.13 17.05
N ALA A 333 18.71 -16.03 15.72
CA ALA A 333 18.77 -17.18 14.83
C ALA A 333 20.11 -17.91 14.93
N GLU A 334 21.23 -17.18 14.92
CA GLU A 334 22.59 -17.72 15.10
C GLU A 334 22.75 -18.47 16.43
N GLU A 335 22.27 -17.90 17.55
CA GLU A 335 22.36 -18.54 18.87
C GLU A 335 21.47 -19.78 19.02
N THR A 336 20.34 -19.82 18.30
CA THR A 336 19.48 -21.02 18.30
C THR A 336 20.00 -22.13 17.41
N GLY A 337 20.99 -21.86 16.53
CA GLY A 337 21.46 -22.81 15.53
C GLY A 337 20.37 -23.23 14.53
N ALA A 338 19.31 -22.43 14.39
CA ALA A 338 18.20 -22.72 13.50
C ALA A 338 18.60 -22.50 12.05
N GLU A 339 18.11 -23.32 11.12
CA GLU A 339 18.22 -22.98 9.70
C GLU A 339 17.30 -21.79 9.42
N TYR A 340 17.87 -20.73 8.86
CA TYR A 340 17.16 -19.50 8.58
C TYR A 340 17.53 -18.93 7.21
N PHE A 341 16.59 -18.17 6.63
CA PHE A 341 16.85 -17.33 5.49
C PHE A 341 16.69 -15.86 5.88
N HIS A 342 17.80 -15.12 5.84
CA HIS A 342 17.91 -13.69 6.26
C HIS A 342 18.67 -12.87 5.20
N GLU A 343 18.61 -13.26 3.93
CA GLU A 343 19.22 -12.51 2.81
C GLU A 343 18.18 -11.67 2.05
N LEU A 344 17.11 -11.27 2.75
CA LEU A 344 16.09 -10.40 2.18
C LEU A 344 16.60 -8.95 2.16
N PHE A 345 16.08 -8.14 1.24
CA PHE A 345 16.42 -6.71 1.13
C PHE A 345 16.16 -5.91 2.41
N GLU A 346 15.25 -6.41 3.25
CA GLU A 346 14.93 -5.84 4.56
C GLU A 346 15.40 -6.76 5.67
N SER A 347 16.26 -6.23 6.56
CA SER A 347 16.78 -6.98 7.72
C SER A 347 15.69 -7.41 8.70
N SER A 348 14.52 -6.75 8.67
CA SER A 348 13.40 -7.02 9.56
C SER A 348 12.51 -8.20 9.17
N TRP A 349 12.93 -8.97 8.14
CA TRP A 349 12.25 -10.16 7.66
C TRP A 349 13.17 -11.38 7.86
N ILE A 350 12.62 -12.49 8.33
CA ILE A 350 13.36 -13.76 8.46
C ILE A 350 12.43 -14.92 8.18
N VAL A 351 12.93 -15.97 7.53
CA VAL A 351 12.23 -17.24 7.37
C VAL A 351 12.92 -18.29 8.22
N LEU A 352 12.16 -19.02 9.03
CA LEU A 352 12.66 -20.05 9.95
C LEU A 352 11.89 -21.37 9.77
N ASP A 353 12.48 -22.47 10.22
CA ASP A 353 11.71 -23.70 10.42
C ASP A 353 10.66 -23.55 11.52
N ALA A 354 9.49 -24.14 11.30
CA ALA A 354 8.37 -24.10 12.23
C ALA A 354 8.75 -24.66 13.62
N GLY A 355 9.63 -25.66 13.67
CA GLY A 355 10.13 -26.24 14.91
C GLY A 355 11.02 -25.31 15.74
N ALA A 356 11.67 -24.34 15.10
CA ALA A 356 12.60 -23.41 15.74
C ALA A 356 11.94 -22.13 16.30
N ILE A 357 10.65 -21.89 16.00
CA ILE A 357 9.97 -20.64 16.38
C ILE A 357 9.99 -20.42 17.89
N ASN A 358 9.71 -21.45 18.69
CA ASN A 358 9.60 -21.28 20.14
C ASN A 358 10.94 -20.89 20.78
N SER A 359 12.03 -21.58 20.41
CA SER A 359 13.38 -21.25 20.89
C SER A 359 13.82 -19.87 20.41
N PHE A 360 13.53 -19.54 19.15
CA PHE A 360 13.80 -18.22 18.58
C PHE A 360 13.08 -17.10 19.33
N MET A 361 11.78 -17.24 19.61
CA MET A 361 10.99 -16.21 20.31
C MET A 361 11.48 -15.98 21.76
N VAL A 362 11.95 -17.04 22.43
CA VAL A 362 12.57 -16.92 23.77
C VAL A 362 13.86 -16.09 23.67
N ARG A 363 14.77 -16.44 22.76
CA ARG A 363 16.04 -15.71 22.56
C ARG A 363 15.82 -14.27 22.11
N LEU A 364 14.89 -14.04 21.20
CA LEU A 364 14.54 -12.71 20.73
C LEU A 364 14.09 -11.78 21.87
N THR A 365 13.39 -12.33 22.86
CA THR A 365 12.97 -11.57 24.06
C THR A 365 14.16 -11.12 24.91
N GLU A 366 15.28 -11.83 24.88
CA GLU A 366 16.51 -11.45 25.57
C GLU A 366 17.26 -10.33 24.82
N LYS A 367 17.19 -10.31 23.47
CA LYS A 367 17.97 -9.42 22.60
C LYS A 367 17.34 -8.05 22.29
N LEU A 368 16.02 -7.96 22.22
CA LEU A 368 15.29 -6.66 22.18
C LEU A 368 15.29 -5.99 23.54
#